data_AF-A0A6N7PFE0-F1
#
_entry.id   AF-A0A6N7PFE0-F1
#
_cell.length_a   1.000
_cell.length_b   1.000
_cell.length_c   1.000
_cell.angle_alpha   90.00
_cell.angle_beta   90.00
_cell.angle_gamma   90.00
#
_symmetry.space_group_name_H-M   'P 1'
#
loop_
_entity.id
_entity.type
_entity.pdbx_description
1 polymer ?
#
loop_
_entity_poly.entity_id
_entity_poly.type
_entity_poly.pdbx_seq_one_letter_code
_entity_poly.pdbx_strand_id
1 'polypeptide(L)'
;MSRLTISDLDLGLANLFDQRKPDLDLSAAGKLFGPMIAKKYAAIQSLPEAMRGRKPLVEELGEADAEYDDLGTAITSYLDAVDVAPGLSDDTRAAAKRIRLAFIPSKTMLTDSYAEEAAAAKKNRAKLVERADDLTLFPTPESQTLYQWVERFLDAGDRLAALLDLRSLVPVSAAGSAGKLRGETIGLLHQFRTTLRTELADNPDLPRDLEARVFSYLDELHDRRRPSPKPKGEEKP
;
A
#
# COMPACT_ATOMS: atom_id res chain seq x y z
N MET A 1 13.59 -16.50 -7.65
CA MET A 1 12.87 -15.29 -8.13
C MET A 1 11.34 -15.38 -8.02
N SER A 2 10.75 -16.45 -7.48
CA SER A 2 9.29 -16.64 -7.43
C SER A 2 8.52 -15.63 -6.57
N ARG A 3 9.20 -14.81 -5.76
CA ARG A 3 8.61 -13.78 -4.88
C ARG A 3 8.54 -12.37 -5.48
N LEU A 4 9.12 -12.13 -6.66
CA LEU A 4 9.08 -10.82 -7.31
C LEU A 4 7.63 -10.44 -7.66
N THR A 5 7.21 -9.21 -7.42
CA THR A 5 5.91 -8.66 -7.88
C THR A 5 6.04 -8.05 -9.28
N ILE A 6 4.93 -7.61 -9.89
CA ILE A 6 4.98 -6.85 -11.17
C ILE A 6 5.84 -5.59 -11.01
N SER A 7 5.67 -4.82 -9.94
CA SER A 7 6.53 -3.67 -9.63
C SER A 7 8.02 -4.02 -9.55
N ASP A 8 8.38 -5.14 -8.89
CA ASP A 8 9.78 -5.56 -8.80
C ASP A 8 10.33 -5.98 -10.17
N LEU A 9 9.51 -6.64 -11.00
CA LEU A 9 9.88 -6.96 -12.38
C LEU A 9 10.04 -5.69 -13.22
N ASP A 10 9.20 -4.69 -13.01
CA ASP A 10 9.30 -3.41 -13.72
C ASP A 10 10.63 -2.71 -13.43
N LEU A 11 10.95 -2.52 -12.14
CA LEU A 11 12.21 -1.94 -11.70
C LEU A 11 13.42 -2.77 -12.12
N GLY A 12 13.34 -4.08 -11.95
CA GLY A 12 14.44 -5.00 -12.26
C GLY A 12 14.75 -5.06 -13.74
N LEU A 13 13.73 -5.07 -14.61
CA LEU A 13 13.90 -5.09 -16.06
C LEU A 13 14.32 -3.72 -16.61
N ALA A 14 13.84 -2.62 -16.02
CA ALA A 14 14.35 -1.28 -16.35
C ALA A 14 15.86 -1.22 -16.12
N ASN A 15 16.34 -1.65 -14.95
CA ASN A 15 17.77 -1.70 -14.64
C ASN A 15 18.56 -2.64 -15.58
N LEU A 16 17.97 -3.78 -15.95
CA LEU A 16 18.58 -4.74 -16.86
C LEU A 16 18.82 -4.14 -18.25
N PHE A 17 17.84 -3.42 -18.80
CA PHE A 17 17.92 -2.84 -20.14
C PHE A 17 18.61 -1.48 -20.21
N ASP A 18 18.77 -0.82 -19.07
CA ASP A 18 19.50 0.45 -18.95
C ASP A 18 20.95 0.20 -18.56
N GLN A 19 21.19 -0.13 -17.28
CA GLN A 19 22.52 -0.18 -16.70
C GLN A 19 23.29 -1.47 -17.02
N ARG A 20 22.59 -2.60 -17.17
CA ARG A 20 23.21 -3.93 -17.35
C ARG A 20 23.10 -4.45 -18.78
N LYS A 21 22.66 -3.61 -19.71
CA LYS A 21 22.54 -3.98 -21.12
C LYS A 21 23.87 -4.43 -21.75
N PRO A 22 25.01 -3.80 -21.45
CA PRO A 22 26.30 -4.30 -21.93
C PRO A 22 26.57 -5.73 -21.49
N ASP A 23 26.34 -6.06 -20.21
CA ASP A 23 26.51 -7.42 -19.69
C ASP A 23 25.53 -8.42 -20.32
N LEU A 24 24.28 -8.00 -20.55
CA LEU A 24 23.30 -8.81 -21.28
C LEU A 24 23.77 -9.13 -22.70
N ASP A 25 24.36 -8.17 -23.40
CA ASP A 25 24.78 -8.35 -24.80
C ASP A 25 26.11 -9.12 -24.96
N LEU A 26 26.83 -9.42 -23.87
CA LEU A 26 28.08 -10.18 -23.91
C LEU A 26 27.89 -11.66 -24.27
N SER A 27 26.76 -12.26 -23.89
CA SER A 27 26.51 -13.70 -24.04
C SER A 27 25.53 -14.01 -25.18
N ALA A 28 25.67 -15.20 -25.78
CA ALA A 28 24.72 -15.70 -26.77
C ALA A 28 23.33 -15.91 -26.14
N ALA A 29 23.27 -16.39 -24.89
CA ALA A 29 22.04 -16.50 -24.13
C ALA A 29 21.39 -15.11 -23.95
N GLY A 30 22.16 -14.09 -23.59
CA GLY A 30 21.61 -12.74 -23.42
C GLY A 30 21.08 -12.15 -24.72
N LYS A 31 21.75 -12.37 -25.86
CA LYS A 31 21.24 -12.00 -27.19
C LYS A 31 19.97 -12.75 -27.58
N LEU A 32 19.85 -14.02 -27.20
CA LEU A 32 18.67 -14.86 -27.47
C LEU A 32 17.46 -14.42 -26.63
N PHE A 33 17.64 -14.27 -25.31
CA PHE A 33 16.56 -13.98 -24.38
C PHE A 33 16.23 -12.48 -24.28
N GLY A 34 17.19 -11.59 -24.56
CA GLY A 34 17.02 -10.14 -24.46
C GLY A 34 15.77 -9.59 -25.16
N PRO A 35 15.55 -9.88 -26.46
CA PRO A 35 14.34 -9.45 -27.17
C PRO A 35 13.04 -10.02 -26.58
N MET A 36 13.07 -11.26 -26.09
CA MET A 36 11.90 -11.90 -25.46
C MET A 36 11.55 -11.22 -24.14
N ILE A 37 12.56 -10.91 -23.32
CA ILE A 37 12.41 -10.21 -22.05
C ILE A 37 11.96 -8.76 -22.30
N ALA A 38 12.48 -8.09 -23.33
CA ALA A 38 12.06 -6.72 -23.70
C ALA A 38 10.57 -6.66 -24.08
N LYS A 39 10.06 -7.68 -24.79
CA LYS A 39 8.62 -7.78 -25.08
C LYS A 39 7.78 -7.94 -23.81
N LYS A 40 8.25 -8.72 -22.83
CA LYS A 40 7.58 -8.84 -21.52
C LYS A 40 7.63 -7.53 -20.75
N TYR A 41 8.76 -6.83 -20.75
CA TYR A 41 8.92 -5.52 -20.12
C TYR A 41 7.97 -4.48 -20.73
N ALA A 42 7.87 -4.40 -22.05
CA ALA A 42 6.92 -3.51 -22.72
C ALA A 42 5.46 -3.81 -22.34
N ALA A 43 5.10 -5.10 -22.22
CA ALA A 43 3.78 -5.49 -21.75
C ALA A 43 3.53 -5.07 -20.30
N ILE A 44 4.53 -5.15 -19.41
CA ILE A 44 4.44 -4.66 -18.03
C ILE A 44 4.23 -3.14 -18.01
N GLN A 45 4.98 -2.41 -18.84
CA GLN A 45 4.88 -0.95 -18.97
C GLN A 45 3.52 -0.48 -19.52
N SER A 46 2.85 -1.30 -20.32
CA SER A 46 1.49 -1.02 -20.82
C SER A 46 0.36 -1.27 -19.81
N LEU A 47 0.67 -1.86 -18.64
CA LEU A 47 -0.34 -2.05 -17.60
C LEU A 47 -0.77 -0.69 -17.03
N PRO A 48 -2.05 -0.53 -16.64
CA PRO A 48 -2.50 0.65 -15.90
C PRO A 48 -1.61 0.88 -14.68
N GLU A 49 -1.34 2.13 -14.33
CA GLU A 49 -0.47 2.49 -13.19
C GLU A 49 -0.90 1.83 -11.89
N ALA A 50 -2.22 1.78 -11.65
CA ALA A 50 -2.82 1.08 -10.53
C ALA A 50 -2.47 -0.43 -10.46
N MET A 51 -2.08 -1.06 -11.58
CA MET A 51 -1.64 -2.45 -11.67
C MET A 51 -0.12 -2.63 -11.66
N ARG A 52 0.65 -1.57 -11.91
CA ARG A 52 2.11 -1.59 -11.81
C ARG A 52 2.57 -1.51 -10.34
N GLY A 53 1.73 -0.97 -9.45
CA GLY A 53 1.93 -0.94 -7.99
C GLY A 53 1.66 -2.26 -7.24
N ARG A 54 1.98 -2.30 -5.93
CA ARG A 54 1.86 -3.51 -5.07
C ARG A 54 0.42 -3.99 -4.86
N LYS A 55 -0.57 -3.12 -5.06
CA LYS A 55 -2.03 -3.31 -5.16
C LYS A 55 -2.57 -1.93 -5.61
N PRO A 56 -3.63 -1.84 -6.41
CA PRO A 56 -4.22 -0.55 -6.79
C PRO A 56 -4.52 0.31 -5.56
N LEU A 57 -4.13 1.58 -5.61
CA LEU A 57 -4.50 2.63 -4.65
C LEU A 57 -4.08 2.37 -3.19
N VAL A 58 -3.00 1.62 -2.94
CA VAL A 58 -2.57 1.29 -1.56
C VAL A 58 -2.10 2.51 -0.79
N GLU A 59 -1.34 3.39 -1.43
CA GLU A 59 -0.80 4.58 -0.76
C GLU A 59 -1.94 5.53 -0.44
N GLU A 60 -2.82 5.77 -1.39
CA GLU A 60 -3.99 6.63 -1.24
C GLU A 60 -5.00 6.09 -0.22
N LEU A 61 -5.21 4.76 -0.20
CA LEU A 61 -6.03 4.12 0.84
C LEU A 61 -5.36 4.26 2.21
N GLY A 62 -4.04 4.05 2.30
CA GLY A 62 -3.29 4.19 3.56
C GLY A 62 -3.24 5.63 4.08
N GLU A 63 -3.18 6.63 3.20
CA GLU A 63 -3.25 8.04 3.58
C GLU A 63 -4.64 8.43 4.10
N ALA A 64 -5.70 7.99 3.42
CA ALA A 64 -7.06 8.27 3.86
C ALA A 64 -7.40 7.56 5.19
N ASP A 65 -6.91 6.34 5.36
CA ASP A 65 -6.97 5.55 6.59
C ASP A 65 -6.23 6.23 7.74
N ALA A 66 -4.97 6.65 7.52
CA ALA A 66 -4.19 7.37 8.53
C ALA A 66 -4.87 8.68 8.95
N GLU A 67 -5.42 9.46 8.02
CA GLU A 67 -6.17 10.68 8.35
C GLU A 67 -7.45 10.36 9.16
N TYR A 68 -8.19 9.30 8.80
CA TYR A 68 -9.36 8.84 9.53
C TYR A 68 -9.01 8.44 10.97
N ASP A 69 -7.95 7.65 11.16
CA ASP A 69 -7.51 7.17 12.46
C ASP A 69 -6.92 8.26 13.35
N ASP A 70 -6.11 9.16 12.78
CA ASP A 70 -5.52 10.28 13.50
C ASP A 70 -6.60 11.23 14.01
N LEU A 71 -7.57 11.58 13.15
CA LEU A 71 -8.71 12.41 13.53
C LEU A 71 -9.60 11.69 14.55
N GLY A 72 -9.91 10.42 14.33
CA GLY A 72 -10.70 9.62 15.25
C GLY A 72 -10.06 9.53 16.63
N THR A 73 -8.74 9.34 16.68
CA THR A 73 -7.95 9.31 17.92
C THR A 73 -7.98 10.68 18.59
N ALA A 74 -7.74 11.76 17.85
CA ALA A 74 -7.76 13.12 18.38
C ALA A 74 -9.12 13.50 18.97
N ILE A 75 -10.22 13.23 18.25
CA ILE A 75 -11.59 13.43 18.72
C ILE A 75 -11.83 12.63 20.00
N THR A 76 -11.41 11.36 20.02
CA THR A 76 -11.57 10.51 21.20
C THR A 76 -10.84 11.08 22.41
N SER A 77 -9.56 11.38 22.28
CA SER A 77 -8.73 11.89 23.37
C SER A 77 -9.25 13.23 23.89
N TYR A 78 -9.76 14.08 23.01
CA TYR A 78 -10.39 15.34 23.41
C TYR A 78 -11.64 15.11 24.26
N LEU A 79 -12.54 14.22 23.82
CA LEU A 79 -13.78 13.92 24.55
C LEU A 79 -13.50 13.21 25.89
N ASP A 80 -12.50 12.33 25.93
CA ASP A 80 -12.04 11.68 27.17
C ASP A 80 -11.52 12.74 28.17
N ALA A 81 -10.79 13.76 27.69
CA ALA A 81 -10.32 14.86 28.53
C ALA A 81 -11.47 15.72 29.07
N VAL A 82 -12.49 15.99 28.25
CA VAL A 82 -13.71 16.71 28.68
C VAL A 82 -14.43 15.94 29.80
N ASP A 83 -14.54 14.62 29.72
CA ASP A 83 -15.27 13.83 30.72
C ASP A 83 -14.62 13.94 32.10
N VAL A 84 -13.28 13.98 32.18
CA VAL A 84 -12.53 14.04 33.44
C VAL A 84 -12.17 15.46 33.89
N ALA A 85 -12.38 16.48 33.06
CA ALA A 85 -11.98 17.84 33.38
C ALA A 85 -12.77 18.41 34.59
N PRO A 86 -12.09 18.99 35.59
CA PRO A 86 -12.78 19.63 36.72
C PRO A 86 -13.50 20.90 36.26
N GLY A 87 -14.63 21.21 36.91
CA GLY A 87 -15.34 22.49 36.70
C GLY A 87 -16.19 22.61 35.44
N LEU A 88 -16.22 21.60 34.56
CA LEU A 88 -17.19 21.55 33.45
C LEU A 88 -18.59 21.19 33.95
N SER A 89 -19.61 21.75 33.31
CA SER A 89 -21.02 21.48 33.63
C SER A 89 -21.44 20.07 33.19
N ASP A 90 -22.52 19.57 33.79
CA ASP A 90 -23.11 18.28 33.41
C ASP A 90 -23.60 18.28 31.96
N ASP A 91 -24.11 19.41 31.47
CA ASP A 91 -24.57 19.57 30.09
C ASP A 91 -23.41 19.43 29.08
N THR A 92 -22.25 20.02 29.37
CA THR A 92 -21.05 19.87 28.53
C THR A 92 -20.58 18.42 28.50
N ARG A 93 -20.55 17.73 29.65
CA ARG A 93 -20.20 16.29 29.70
C ARG A 93 -21.21 15.44 28.94
N ALA A 94 -22.50 15.77 29.05
CA ALA A 94 -23.56 15.07 28.32
C ALA A 94 -23.44 15.27 26.80
N ALA A 95 -23.11 16.48 26.33
CA ALA A 95 -22.83 16.76 24.92
C ALA A 95 -21.64 15.93 24.41
N ALA A 96 -20.54 15.90 25.16
CA ALA A 96 -19.37 15.08 24.81
C ALA A 96 -19.71 13.59 24.68
N LYS A 97 -20.52 13.04 25.59
CA LYS A 97 -21.01 11.65 25.53
C LYS A 97 -21.90 11.38 24.31
N ARG A 98 -22.78 12.32 23.96
CA ARG A 98 -23.62 12.20 22.74
C ARG A 98 -22.78 12.20 21.47
N ILE A 99 -21.78 13.08 21.38
CA ILE A 99 -20.84 13.11 20.26
C ILE A 99 -20.06 11.79 20.18
N ARG A 100 -19.51 11.32 21.30
CA ARG A 100 -18.78 10.06 21.39
C ARG A 100 -19.61 8.91 20.84
N LEU A 101 -20.84 8.75 21.34
CA LEU A 101 -21.75 7.68 20.91
C LEU A 101 -22.17 7.83 19.43
N ALA A 102 -22.28 9.07 18.93
CA ALA A 102 -22.72 9.34 17.58
C ALA A 102 -21.68 8.93 16.53
N PHE A 103 -20.41 9.30 16.73
CA PHE A 103 -19.36 9.20 15.71
C PHE A 103 -18.31 8.12 16.01
N ILE A 104 -17.94 7.93 17.28
CA ILE A 104 -16.88 7.00 17.67
C ILE A 104 -17.28 6.19 18.92
N PRO A 105 -18.29 5.30 18.84
CA PRO A 105 -18.78 4.55 20.00
C PRO A 105 -17.73 3.64 20.66
N SER A 106 -16.71 3.20 19.94
CA SER A 106 -15.61 2.37 20.44
C SER A 106 -14.29 2.81 19.84
N LYS A 107 -13.17 2.73 20.58
CA LYS A 107 -11.82 2.95 20.02
C LYS A 107 -11.43 1.88 19.00
N THR A 108 -11.97 0.67 19.14
CA THR A 108 -11.65 -0.45 18.24
C THR A 108 -12.12 -0.23 16.80
N MET A 109 -13.08 0.68 16.58
CA MET A 109 -13.57 0.96 15.23
C MET A 109 -12.58 1.75 14.36
N LEU A 110 -11.57 2.35 14.98
CA LEU A 110 -10.44 3.02 14.30
C LEU A 110 -9.35 2.01 13.91
N THR A 111 -9.71 0.73 13.89
CA THR A 111 -8.86 -0.37 13.43
C THR A 111 -9.69 -1.36 12.61
N ASP A 112 -10.90 -0.94 12.21
CA ASP A 112 -11.80 -1.75 11.40
C ASP A 112 -11.24 -1.84 9.98
N SER A 113 -11.87 -2.62 9.11
CA SER A 113 -11.47 -2.61 7.70
C SER A 113 -11.89 -1.31 7.01
N TYR A 114 -11.17 -0.89 5.97
CA TYR A 114 -11.52 0.29 5.16
C TYR A 114 -13.00 0.32 4.71
N ALA A 115 -13.58 -0.85 4.44
CA ALA A 115 -14.97 -0.97 4.03
C ALA A 115 -15.96 -0.68 5.17
N GLU A 116 -15.63 -1.10 6.39
CA GLU A 116 -16.42 -0.85 7.59
C GLU A 116 -16.34 0.62 8.01
N GLU A 117 -15.16 1.22 7.96
CA GLU A 117 -14.94 2.65 8.21
C GLU A 117 -15.69 3.54 7.23
N ALA A 118 -15.56 3.25 5.92
CA ALA A 118 -16.31 3.92 4.88
C ALA A 118 -17.84 3.80 5.10
N ALA A 119 -18.32 2.62 5.48
CA ALA A 119 -19.74 2.41 5.77
C ALA A 119 -20.20 3.19 7.02
N ALA A 120 -19.36 3.24 8.06
CA ALA A 120 -19.64 3.98 9.29
C ALA A 120 -19.69 5.50 9.02
N ALA A 121 -18.74 6.04 8.26
CA ALA A 121 -18.72 7.45 7.87
C ALA A 121 -19.99 7.84 7.12
N LYS A 122 -20.33 7.09 6.07
CA LYS A 122 -21.56 7.30 5.29
C LYS A 122 -22.82 7.25 6.14
N LYS A 123 -22.92 6.28 7.06
CA LYS A 123 -24.05 6.14 7.99
C LYS A 123 -24.16 7.32 8.97
N ASN A 124 -23.03 7.85 9.42
CA ASN A 124 -22.97 8.89 10.44
C ASN A 124 -23.03 10.32 9.87
N ARG A 125 -22.95 10.48 8.53
CA ARG A 125 -22.98 11.80 7.88
C ARG A 125 -24.16 12.67 8.28
N ALA A 126 -25.36 12.10 8.36
CA ALA A 126 -26.55 12.84 8.78
C ALA A 126 -26.43 13.39 10.23
N LYS A 127 -25.72 12.66 11.10
CA LYS A 127 -25.52 13.06 12.49
C LYS A 127 -24.64 14.30 12.64
N LEU A 128 -23.80 14.62 11.65
CA LEU A 128 -22.99 15.85 11.65
C LEU A 128 -23.90 17.09 11.75
N VAL A 129 -25.01 17.07 11.00
CA VAL A 129 -26.00 18.15 11.01
C VAL A 129 -26.83 18.08 12.30
N GLU A 130 -27.31 16.90 12.68
CA GLU A 130 -28.11 16.71 13.91
C GLU A 130 -27.38 17.12 15.20
N ARG A 131 -26.04 17.09 15.20
CA ARG A 131 -25.18 17.37 16.36
C ARG A 131 -24.36 18.64 16.20
N ALA A 132 -24.67 19.50 15.23
CA ALA A 132 -23.89 20.72 14.99
C ALA A 132 -23.76 21.60 16.24
N ASP A 133 -24.87 21.80 16.97
CA ASP A 133 -24.88 22.58 18.20
C ASP A 133 -23.97 21.96 19.28
N ASP A 134 -24.07 20.65 19.50
CA ASP A 134 -23.19 19.95 20.45
C ASP A 134 -21.71 20.07 20.03
N LEU A 135 -21.41 19.88 18.75
CA LEU A 135 -20.04 19.90 18.20
C LEU A 135 -19.37 21.28 18.30
N THR A 136 -20.13 22.36 18.14
CA THR A 136 -19.62 23.74 18.18
C THR A 136 -19.32 24.24 19.59
N LEU A 137 -19.81 23.57 20.64
CA LEU A 137 -19.47 23.86 22.04
C LEU A 137 -18.00 23.60 22.38
N PHE A 138 -17.32 22.78 21.58
CA PHE A 138 -15.98 22.28 21.87
C PHE A 138 -14.94 22.94 20.97
N PRO A 139 -14.21 23.96 21.44
CA PRO A 139 -13.19 24.62 20.65
C PRO A 139 -11.97 23.72 20.48
N THR A 140 -11.38 23.75 19.29
CA THR A 140 -10.12 23.09 18.93
C THR A 140 -9.09 24.17 18.55
N PRO A 141 -7.80 23.82 18.34
CA PRO A 141 -6.79 24.78 17.92
C PRO A 141 -7.18 25.57 16.66
N GLU A 142 -6.51 26.69 16.41
CA GLU A 142 -6.73 27.54 15.22
C GLU A 142 -8.16 28.10 15.10
N SER A 143 -8.82 28.35 16.23
CA SER A 143 -10.19 28.89 16.28
C SER A 143 -11.23 27.99 15.59
N GLN A 144 -10.94 26.69 15.48
CA GLN A 144 -11.87 25.68 15.02
C GLN A 144 -12.73 25.14 16.18
N THR A 145 -13.65 24.25 15.84
CA THR A 145 -14.42 23.46 16.80
C THR A 145 -14.33 21.98 16.45
N LEU A 146 -14.87 21.12 17.33
CA LEU A 146 -14.96 19.70 17.07
C LEU A 146 -15.82 19.38 15.83
N TYR A 147 -16.68 20.31 15.39
CA TYR A 147 -17.42 20.21 14.14
C TYR A 147 -16.48 19.98 12.94
N GLN A 148 -15.46 20.84 12.78
CA GLN A 148 -14.52 20.74 11.67
C GLN A 148 -13.69 19.46 11.72
N TRP A 149 -13.32 19.00 12.92
CA TRP A 149 -12.60 17.73 13.07
C TRP A 149 -13.47 16.54 12.69
N VAL A 150 -14.73 16.50 13.12
CA VAL A 150 -15.67 15.43 12.78
C VAL A 150 -16.04 15.45 11.30
N GLU A 151 -16.20 16.63 10.70
CA GLU A 151 -16.42 16.76 9.25
C GLU A 151 -15.27 16.12 8.46
N ARG A 152 -14.02 16.48 8.78
CA ARG A 152 -12.83 15.91 8.14
C ARG A 152 -12.70 14.39 8.37
N PHE A 153 -13.06 13.93 9.57
CA PHE A 153 -13.08 12.50 9.88
C PHE A 153 -14.06 11.75 8.96
N LEU A 154 -15.26 12.29 8.75
CA LEU A 154 -16.25 11.71 7.86
C LEU A 154 -15.83 11.82 6.38
N ASP A 155 -15.18 12.92 5.98
CA ASP A 155 -14.61 13.10 4.64
C ASP A 155 -13.52 12.06 4.33
N ALA A 156 -12.65 11.75 5.28
CA ALA A 156 -11.64 10.70 5.14
C ALA A 156 -12.31 9.32 4.90
N GLY A 157 -13.37 9.01 5.64
CA GLY A 157 -14.16 7.78 5.43
C GLY A 157 -14.88 7.75 4.07
N ASP A 158 -15.42 8.88 3.61
CA ASP A 158 -16.02 8.97 2.27
C ASP A 158 -14.95 8.85 1.16
N ARG A 159 -13.74 9.36 1.39
CA ARG A 159 -12.58 9.18 0.50
C ARG A 159 -12.18 7.70 0.42
N LEU A 160 -12.17 6.97 1.55
CA LEU A 160 -11.97 5.51 1.54
C LEU A 160 -13.02 4.82 0.66
N ALA A 161 -14.30 5.19 0.77
CA ALA A 161 -15.36 4.64 -0.06
C ALA A 161 -15.10 4.85 -1.56
N ALA A 162 -14.72 6.07 -1.95
CA ALA A 162 -14.42 6.41 -3.35
C ALA A 162 -13.21 5.64 -3.88
N LEU A 163 -12.15 5.51 -3.08
CA LEU A 163 -10.95 4.75 -3.47
C LEU A 163 -11.23 3.25 -3.59
N LEU A 164 -12.07 2.69 -2.72
CA LEU A 164 -12.51 1.29 -2.82
C LEU A 164 -13.36 1.07 -4.09
N ASP A 165 -14.24 2.00 -4.43
CA ASP A 165 -15.04 1.95 -5.66
C ASP A 165 -14.15 2.03 -6.90
N LEU A 166 -13.22 2.99 -6.96
CA LEU A 166 -12.23 3.10 -8.02
C LEU A 166 -11.40 1.81 -8.17
N ARG A 167 -11.00 1.22 -7.04
CA ARG A 167 -10.28 -0.05 -7.02
C ARG A 167 -11.13 -1.21 -7.54
N SER A 168 -12.46 -1.16 -7.37
CA SER A 168 -13.39 -2.16 -7.90
C SER A 168 -13.57 -2.05 -9.42
N LEU A 169 -13.44 -0.86 -9.98
CA LEU A 169 -13.52 -0.59 -11.43
C LEU A 169 -12.28 -1.06 -12.19
N VAL A 170 -11.21 -1.41 -11.48
CA VAL A 170 -10.02 -2.02 -12.06
C VAL A 170 -10.42 -3.43 -12.59
N PRO A 171 -10.41 -3.68 -13.91
CA PRO A 171 -11.01 -4.88 -14.47
C PRO A 171 -10.37 -6.16 -13.90
N VAL A 172 -11.18 -7.10 -13.42
CA VAL A 172 -10.74 -8.42 -12.95
C VAL A 172 -9.93 -9.17 -14.02
N SER A 173 -10.26 -8.95 -15.30
CA SER A 173 -9.51 -9.48 -16.46
C SER A 173 -8.08 -8.94 -16.56
N ALA A 174 -7.87 -7.69 -16.15
CA ALA A 174 -6.56 -7.06 -16.12
C ALA A 174 -5.73 -7.54 -14.91
N ALA A 175 -6.36 -7.89 -13.79
CA ALA A 175 -5.66 -8.46 -12.64
C ALA A 175 -5.19 -9.89 -12.92
N GLY A 176 -6.03 -10.69 -13.58
CA GLY A 176 -5.66 -12.01 -14.10
C GLY A 176 -4.55 -11.96 -15.15
N SER A 177 -4.56 -10.96 -16.04
CA SER A 177 -3.52 -10.77 -17.04
C SER A 177 -2.18 -10.34 -16.42
N ALA A 178 -2.19 -9.49 -15.38
CA ALA A 178 -0.99 -9.13 -14.64
C ALA A 178 -0.36 -10.33 -13.91
N GLY A 179 -1.18 -11.17 -13.26
CA GLY A 179 -0.72 -12.41 -12.61
C GLY A 179 -0.10 -13.40 -13.59
N LYS A 180 -0.73 -13.59 -14.76
CA LYS A 180 -0.21 -14.42 -15.85
C LYS A 180 1.10 -13.85 -16.41
N LEU A 181 1.14 -12.56 -16.72
CA LEU A 181 2.31 -11.86 -17.25
C LEU A 181 3.50 -11.97 -16.29
N ARG A 182 3.27 -11.82 -14.99
CA ARG A 182 4.26 -12.03 -13.93
C ARG A 182 4.82 -13.46 -13.99
N GLY A 183 3.94 -14.46 -13.98
CA GLY A 183 4.34 -15.87 -14.00
C GLY A 183 5.20 -16.22 -15.22
N GLU A 184 4.76 -15.78 -16.41
CA GLU A 184 5.50 -15.99 -17.66
C GLU A 184 6.86 -15.28 -17.67
N THR A 185 6.94 -14.06 -17.14
CA THR A 185 8.18 -13.28 -17.07
C THR A 185 9.18 -13.95 -16.12
N ILE A 186 8.74 -14.40 -14.94
CA ILE A 186 9.60 -15.16 -14.01
C ILE A 186 10.08 -16.46 -14.64
N GLY A 187 9.20 -17.19 -15.35
CA GLY A 187 9.57 -18.41 -16.07
C GLY A 187 10.66 -18.16 -17.12
N LEU A 188 10.51 -17.08 -17.90
CA LEU A 188 11.50 -16.68 -18.91
C LEU A 188 12.85 -16.29 -18.27
N LEU A 189 12.84 -15.53 -17.17
CA LEU A 189 14.05 -15.16 -16.44
C LEU A 189 14.77 -16.37 -15.84
N HIS A 190 14.04 -17.35 -15.31
CA HIS A 190 14.63 -18.59 -14.85
C HIS A 190 15.27 -19.39 -16.00
N GLN A 191 14.58 -19.49 -17.14
CA GLN A 191 15.12 -20.17 -18.31
C GLN A 191 16.40 -19.48 -18.81
N PHE A 192 16.38 -18.15 -18.92
CA PHE A 192 17.54 -17.36 -19.29
C PHE A 192 18.72 -17.61 -18.33
N ARG A 193 18.49 -17.55 -17.01
CA ARG A 193 19.54 -17.79 -16.01
C ARG A 193 20.17 -19.18 -16.15
N THR A 194 19.35 -20.22 -16.38
CA THR A 194 19.83 -21.58 -16.59
C THR A 194 20.66 -21.68 -17.87
N THR A 195 20.19 -21.12 -18.99
CA THR A 195 20.94 -21.15 -20.25
C THR A 195 22.26 -20.37 -20.16
N LEU A 196 22.27 -19.22 -19.47
CA LEU A 196 23.48 -18.44 -19.25
C LEU A 196 24.51 -19.24 -18.43
N ARG A 197 24.08 -19.98 -17.40
CA ARG A 197 24.98 -20.85 -16.62
C ARG A 197 25.60 -21.95 -17.47
N THR A 198 24.83 -22.58 -18.34
CA THR A 198 25.34 -23.59 -19.28
C THR A 198 26.37 -22.96 -20.21
N GLU A 199 26.05 -21.81 -20.82
CA GLU A 199 26.99 -21.10 -21.70
C GLU A 199 28.29 -20.73 -20.97
N LEU A 200 28.20 -20.24 -19.73
CA LEU A 200 29.38 -19.94 -18.93
C LEU A 200 30.22 -21.19 -18.67
N ALA A 201 29.62 -22.35 -18.41
CA ALA A 201 30.37 -23.59 -18.21
C ALA A 201 31.18 -23.99 -19.47
N ASP A 202 30.59 -23.81 -20.65
CA ASP A 202 31.14 -24.26 -21.92
C ASP A 202 32.05 -23.21 -22.60
N ASN A 203 31.94 -21.93 -22.24
CA ASN A 203 32.70 -20.84 -22.85
C ASN A 203 33.66 -20.16 -21.85
N PRO A 204 34.98 -20.44 -21.94
CA PRO A 204 35.96 -19.86 -21.02
C PRO A 204 36.28 -18.39 -21.23
N ASP A 205 35.89 -17.81 -22.37
CA ASP A 205 36.17 -16.41 -22.70
C ASP A 205 35.17 -15.45 -22.03
N LEU A 206 34.07 -15.96 -21.48
CA LEU A 206 33.08 -15.15 -20.77
C LEU A 206 33.47 -14.89 -19.31
N PRO A 207 33.17 -13.70 -18.76
CA PRO A 207 33.39 -13.41 -17.35
C PRO A 207 32.62 -14.39 -16.45
N ARG A 208 33.31 -15.00 -15.48
CA ARG A 208 32.71 -16.02 -14.60
C ARG A 208 31.66 -15.46 -13.64
N ASP A 209 31.69 -14.17 -13.41
CA ASP A 209 30.71 -13.42 -12.62
C ASP A 209 29.58 -12.82 -13.47
N LEU A 210 29.52 -13.08 -14.79
CA LEU A 210 28.54 -12.49 -15.70
C LEU A 210 27.10 -12.75 -15.27
N GLU A 211 26.79 -13.95 -14.76
CA GLU A 211 25.46 -14.25 -14.23
C GLU A 211 25.09 -13.32 -13.07
N ALA A 212 26.01 -13.11 -12.13
CA ALA A 212 25.78 -12.22 -11.00
C ALA A 212 25.64 -10.77 -11.46
N ARG A 213 26.43 -10.34 -12.44
CA ARG A 213 26.29 -9.01 -13.05
C ARG A 213 24.92 -8.81 -13.70
N VAL A 214 24.40 -9.81 -14.41
CA VAL A 214 23.08 -9.71 -15.06
C VAL A 214 21.94 -9.73 -14.03
N PHE A 215 22.00 -10.60 -13.01
CA PHE A 215 20.85 -10.87 -12.14
C PHE A 215 20.89 -10.22 -10.75
N SER A 216 22.01 -9.60 -10.33
CA SER A 216 22.18 -9.10 -8.96
C SER A 216 21.05 -8.20 -8.46
N TYR A 217 20.53 -7.27 -9.28
CA TYR A 217 19.45 -6.39 -8.84
C TYR A 217 18.10 -7.11 -8.71
N LEU A 218 17.80 -8.04 -9.62
CA LEU A 218 16.62 -8.90 -9.52
C LEU A 218 16.71 -9.83 -8.29
N ASP A 219 17.91 -10.31 -7.96
CA ASP A 219 18.17 -11.11 -6.76
C ASP A 219 17.98 -10.27 -5.49
N GLU A 220 18.47 -9.03 -5.47
CA GLU A 220 18.26 -8.10 -4.36
C GLU A 220 16.78 -7.80 -4.12
N LEU A 221 16.03 -7.47 -5.18
CA LEU A 221 14.58 -7.25 -5.09
C LEU A 221 13.84 -8.50 -4.58
N HIS A 222 14.27 -9.68 -5.00
CA HIS A 222 13.72 -10.94 -4.52
C HIS A 222 14.03 -11.19 -3.04
N ASP A 223 15.24 -10.87 -2.59
CA ASP A 223 15.67 -11.10 -1.21
C ASP A 223 15.06 -10.10 -0.23
N ARG A 224 14.81 -8.85 -0.64
CA ARG A 224 13.99 -7.88 0.12
C ARG A 224 12.56 -8.39 0.41
N ARG A 225 12.08 -9.40 -0.33
CA ARG A 225 10.77 -10.04 -0.14
C ARG A 225 10.83 -11.27 0.77
N ARG A 226 12.00 -11.64 1.31
CA ARG A 226 12.06 -12.68 2.36
C ARG A 226 11.41 -12.13 3.63
N PRO A 227 10.44 -12.84 4.23
CA PRO A 227 9.93 -12.44 5.53
C PRO A 227 11.10 -12.45 6.52
N SER A 228 11.32 -11.33 7.20
CA SER A 228 12.27 -11.28 8.31
C SER A 228 11.75 -12.23 9.40
N PRO A 229 12.60 -13.11 9.95
CA PRO A 229 12.19 -13.89 11.12
C PRO A 229 11.80 -12.92 12.23
N LYS A 230 10.59 -13.09 12.79
CA LYS A 230 10.18 -12.34 13.99
C LYS A 230 11.26 -12.56 15.06
N PRO A 231 11.77 -11.51 15.72
CA PRO A 231 12.63 -11.70 16.87
C PRO A 231 11.88 -12.56 17.88
N LYS A 232 12.46 -13.71 18.23
CA LYS A 232 11.98 -14.49 19.39
C LYS A 232 12.16 -13.56 20.58
N GLY A 233 11.06 -13.21 21.23
CA GLY A 233 11.09 -12.39 22.44
C GLY A 233 12.10 -12.98 23.40
N GLU A 234 13.04 -12.15 23.82
CA GLU A 234 13.89 -12.41 24.97
C GLU A 234 12.96 -12.65 26.16
N GLU A 235 12.85 -13.92 26.59
CA GLU A 235 12.44 -14.23 27.96
C GLU A 235 13.45 -13.52 28.87
N LYS A 236 13.02 -12.41 29.46
CA LYS A 236 13.77 -11.80 30.56
C LYS A 236 13.69 -12.71 31.78
N PRO A 237 14.82 -12.97 32.46
CA PRO A 237 14.85 -13.68 33.74
C PRO A 237 14.17 -12.87 34.85
#